data_AF-A0A1I2H3D0-F1
#
_entry.id   AF-A0A1I2H3D0-F1
#
_cell.length_a   1.000
_cell.length_b   1.000
_cell.length_c   1.000
_cell.angle_alpha   90.00
_cell.angle_beta   90.00
_cell.angle_gamma   90.00
#
_symmetry.space_group_name_H-M   'P 1'
#
loop_
_entity.id
_entity.type
_entity.pdbx_description
1 polymer ?
#
loop_
_entity_poly.entity_id
_entity_poly.type
_entity_poly.pdbx_seq_one_letter_code
_entity_poly.pdbx_strand_id
1 'polypeptide(L)'
;MARLPRKIALLALLGLAPACIIGGGSTTNTTDSDTGEFVCDDPNSYLDGETCYCNDGFEYCTDDPDDLSCCPVEDTTSASSVGTTTIEPTSTSEPTTTTGPGTDATTLPETSSTTTTTESTASTTAETSETGETTTGGVECMGEQPPPERCQNGQFWCTMTEACGPEGSQVYRCDGDTWVLEPNLAKDSCSFDGYDFAYGCVDTGKTVEFICGDGPGTPCENSDPATCEDDTNLNTCIYGKLSQFDCFVQCTEVGDAMMTLYDHGFCGDDMGTSACLCCDMGEPGCPV
;
A
#
# COMPACT_ATOMS: atom_id res chain seq x y z
N MET A 1 -17.59 3.66 -11.81
CA MET A 1 -16.78 2.92 -10.83
C MET A 1 -16.52 3.88 -9.71
N ALA A 2 -17.19 3.71 -8.55
CA ALA A 2 -16.97 4.56 -7.39
C ALA A 2 -15.58 4.23 -6.83
N ARG A 3 -14.68 5.22 -6.83
CA ARG A 3 -13.38 5.08 -6.15
C ARG A 3 -13.69 5.00 -4.65
N LEU A 4 -13.20 3.95 -3.97
CA LEU A 4 -13.25 3.91 -2.50
C LEU A 4 -12.50 5.14 -1.96
N PRO A 5 -12.92 5.71 -0.81
CA PRO A 5 -12.21 6.83 -0.20
C PRO A 5 -10.76 6.42 0.04
N ARG A 6 -9.85 7.09 -0.67
CA ARG A 6 -8.41 6.87 -0.61
C ARG A 6 -7.97 7.27 0.79
N LYS A 7 -7.59 6.31 1.63
CA LYS A 7 -6.88 6.62 2.88
C LYS A 7 -5.50 7.13 2.50
N ILE A 8 -5.38 8.44 2.30
CA ILE A 8 -4.09 9.12 2.30
C ILE A 8 -3.57 8.92 3.72
N ALA A 9 -2.62 8.00 3.88
CA ALA A 9 -1.85 7.85 5.11
C ALA A 9 -0.97 9.09 5.24
N LEU A 10 -1.57 10.19 5.69
CA LEU A 10 -0.85 11.36 6.14
C LEU A 10 -0.15 10.90 7.42
N LEU A 11 1.12 10.50 7.30
CA LEU A 11 1.95 10.02 8.40
C LEU A 11 2.23 11.21 9.34
N ALA A 12 1.27 11.52 10.22
CA ALA A 12 1.42 12.49 11.27
C ALA A 12 2.32 11.88 12.35
N LEU A 13 3.61 12.23 12.32
CA LEU A 13 4.59 11.94 13.38
C LEU A 13 4.12 12.53 14.72
N LEU A 14 3.48 11.70 15.55
CA LEU A 14 3.12 12.04 16.94
C LEU A 14 3.62 10.95 17.90
N GLY A 15 4.48 11.37 18.82
CA GLY A 15 5.26 10.51 19.72
C GLY A 15 4.45 9.82 20.84
N LEU A 16 4.89 8.61 21.16
CA LEU A 16 4.40 7.71 22.22
C LEU A 16 4.84 8.12 23.64
N ALA A 17 3.99 7.81 24.63
CA ALA A 17 4.35 7.64 26.04
C ALA A 17 3.83 6.28 26.56
N PRO A 18 4.46 5.64 27.58
CA PRO A 18 4.18 4.25 27.96
C PRO A 18 3.45 4.09 29.32
N ALA A 19 2.62 3.03 29.44
CA ALA A 19 2.29 2.19 30.62
C ALA A 19 0.88 1.55 30.39
N CYS A 20 0.48 0.36 30.86
CA CYS A 20 0.92 -0.53 31.94
C CYS A 20 0.29 -1.94 31.73
N ILE A 21 0.90 -2.98 32.30
CA ILE A 21 0.47 -4.40 32.29
C ILE A 21 -0.45 -4.72 33.48
N ILE A 22 -1.53 -5.51 33.31
CA ILE A 22 -1.99 -6.63 34.20
C ILE A 22 -2.81 -7.65 33.38
N GLY A 23 -2.53 -8.96 33.53
CA GLY A 23 -3.24 -10.05 32.85
C GLY A 23 -4.31 -10.80 33.67
N GLY A 24 -4.95 -11.78 33.02
CA GLY A 24 -5.83 -12.79 33.59
C GLY A 24 -6.72 -13.44 32.52
N GLY A 25 -6.43 -14.70 32.15
CA GLY A 25 -6.99 -15.37 30.98
C GLY A 25 -8.48 -15.73 31.05
N SER A 26 -9.14 -15.50 29.93
CA SER A 26 -10.39 -16.13 29.47
C SER A 26 -10.42 -15.91 27.94
N THR A 27 -10.44 -16.97 27.14
CA THR A 27 -10.42 -16.91 25.67
C THR A 27 -11.81 -16.63 25.11
N THR A 28 -12.31 -15.43 25.37
CA THR A 28 -13.54 -14.92 24.77
C THR A 28 -13.19 -13.61 24.09
N ASN A 29 -13.70 -13.34 22.89
CA ASN A 29 -13.53 -12.08 22.15
C ASN A 29 -13.28 -10.89 23.07
N THR A 30 -12.02 -10.47 23.15
CA THR A 30 -11.65 -9.36 24.01
C THR A 30 -11.77 -8.10 23.18
N THR A 31 -12.74 -7.26 23.53
CA THR A 31 -12.74 -5.88 23.03
C THR A 31 -11.54 -5.19 23.66
N ASP A 32 -10.63 -4.67 22.83
CA ASP A 32 -9.53 -3.86 23.33
C ASP A 32 -10.13 -2.71 24.14
N SER A 33 -9.75 -2.63 25.41
CA SER A 33 -10.34 -1.69 26.37
C SER A 33 -9.98 -0.24 26.03
N ASP A 34 -8.91 -0.04 25.27
CA ASP A 34 -8.37 1.27 24.93
C ASP A 34 -8.93 1.78 23.59
N THR A 35 -9.26 0.89 22.65
CA THR A 35 -9.76 1.28 21.31
C THR A 35 -11.22 0.92 21.05
N GLY A 36 -11.81 0.01 21.83
CA GLY A 36 -13.13 -0.55 21.54
C GLY A 36 -13.14 -1.48 20.33
N GLU A 37 -11.97 -1.81 19.78
CA GLU A 37 -11.83 -2.63 18.58
C GLU A 37 -11.85 -4.12 18.95
N PHE A 38 -12.53 -4.92 18.14
CA PHE A 38 -12.53 -6.37 18.31
C PHE A 38 -11.18 -6.92 17.86
N VAL A 39 -10.48 -7.65 18.72
CA VAL A 39 -9.22 -8.31 18.38
C VAL A 39 -9.36 -9.80 18.69
N CYS A 40 -8.82 -10.64 17.81
CA CYS A 40 -8.74 -12.07 18.03
C CYS A 40 -7.49 -12.39 18.86
N ASP A 41 -7.65 -13.07 19.99
CA ASP A 41 -6.55 -13.34 20.93
C ASP A 41 -5.57 -14.42 20.44
N ASP A 42 -5.99 -15.29 19.50
CA ASP A 42 -5.12 -16.34 18.93
C ASP A 42 -4.27 -15.80 17.77
N PRO A 43 -2.93 -15.95 17.78
CA PRO A 43 -2.05 -15.44 16.73
C PRO A 43 -2.25 -16.10 15.36
N ASN A 44 -2.92 -17.25 15.30
CA ASN A 44 -3.25 -17.96 14.06
C ASN A 44 -4.71 -17.74 13.64
N SER A 45 -5.33 -16.66 14.13
CA SER A 45 -6.66 -16.22 13.71
C SER A 45 -6.62 -14.84 13.07
N TYR A 46 -7.64 -14.51 12.29
CA TYR A 46 -7.88 -13.19 11.72
C TYR A 46 -9.33 -12.75 11.97
N LEU A 47 -9.55 -11.45 12.03
CA LEU A 47 -10.89 -10.88 12.19
C LEU A 47 -11.52 -10.63 10.81
N ASP A 48 -12.72 -11.14 10.59
CA ASP A 48 -13.58 -10.74 9.48
C ASP A 48 -14.95 -10.30 10.03
N GLY A 49 -15.21 -8.98 9.94
CA GLY A 49 -16.32 -8.35 10.63
C GLY A 49 -16.15 -8.38 12.15
N GLU A 50 -17.08 -9.04 12.85
CA GLU A 50 -17.07 -9.20 14.31
C GLU A 50 -16.76 -10.65 14.72
N THR A 51 -16.28 -11.48 13.78
CA THR A 51 -16.03 -12.90 13.99
C THR A 51 -14.57 -13.23 13.69
N CYS A 52 -13.94 -13.99 14.59
CA CYS A 52 -12.59 -14.51 14.39
C CYS A 52 -12.65 -15.80 13.59
N TYR A 53 -11.74 -15.95 12.64
CA TYR A 53 -11.57 -17.14 11.81
C TYR A 53 -10.13 -17.61 11.88
N CYS A 54 -9.89 -18.93 11.85
CA CYS A 54 -8.53 -19.46 11.76
C CYS A 54 -7.90 -19.16 10.39
N ASN A 55 -6.61 -18.84 10.38
CA ASN A 55 -5.81 -18.68 9.17
C ASN A 55 -5.77 -19.99 8.37
N ASP A 56 -5.50 -19.89 7.06
CA ASP A 56 -5.32 -21.06 6.20
C ASP A 56 -4.26 -22.03 6.77
N GLY A 57 -4.61 -23.32 6.86
CA GLY A 57 -3.77 -24.35 7.47
C GLY A 57 -4.02 -24.59 8.96
N PHE A 58 -4.96 -23.86 9.57
CA PHE A 58 -5.38 -24.03 10.96
C PHE A 58 -6.89 -24.33 11.05
N GLU A 59 -7.29 -25.11 12.05
CA GLU A 59 -8.69 -25.40 12.41
C GLU A 59 -8.93 -25.12 13.90
N TYR A 60 -10.18 -24.94 14.31
CA TYR A 60 -10.50 -24.76 15.73
C TYR A 60 -10.03 -25.96 16.54
N CYS A 61 -9.28 -25.70 17.61
CA CYS A 61 -8.69 -26.74 18.45
C CYS A 61 -9.76 -27.61 19.13
N THR A 62 -10.96 -27.07 19.32
CA THR A 62 -12.08 -27.75 19.98
C THR A 62 -13.39 -27.48 19.24
N ASP A 63 -14.40 -28.32 19.47
CA ASP A 63 -15.77 -28.11 18.95
C ASP A 63 -16.57 -27.10 19.80
N ASP A 64 -15.95 -26.49 20.82
CA ASP A 64 -16.61 -25.51 21.69
C ASP A 64 -16.71 -24.16 20.95
N PRO A 65 -17.92 -23.64 20.67
CA PRO A 65 -18.08 -22.40 19.91
C PRO A 65 -17.54 -21.16 20.64
N ASP A 66 -17.29 -21.24 21.95
CA ASP A 66 -16.70 -20.17 22.73
C ASP A 66 -15.15 -20.23 22.76
N ASP A 67 -14.54 -21.33 22.30
CA ASP A 67 -13.09 -21.51 22.24
C ASP A 67 -12.58 -21.24 20.82
N LEU A 68 -12.06 -20.03 20.62
CA LEU A 68 -11.57 -19.55 19.33
C LEU A 68 -10.07 -19.88 19.10
N SER A 69 -9.52 -20.83 19.85
CA SER A 69 -8.12 -21.26 19.68
C SER A 69 -7.93 -22.00 18.35
N CYS A 70 -6.88 -21.66 17.60
CA CYS A 70 -6.61 -22.23 16.27
C CYS A 70 -5.37 -23.15 16.30
N CYS A 71 -5.57 -24.42 15.92
CA CYS A 71 -4.56 -25.47 15.90
C CYS A 71 -4.19 -25.84 14.45
N PRO A 72 -2.93 -26.21 14.17
CA PRO A 72 -2.55 -26.68 12.83
C PRO A 72 -3.40 -27.89 12.43
N VAL A 73 -3.88 -27.91 11.19
CA VAL A 73 -4.53 -29.10 10.64
C VAL A 73 -3.47 -30.19 10.54
N GLU A 74 -3.56 -31.21 11.40
CA GLU A 74 -2.67 -32.36 11.32
C GLU A 74 -2.94 -33.07 9.99
N ASP A 75 -1.96 -33.02 9.07
CA ASP A 75 -1.98 -33.69 7.77
C ASP A 75 -2.23 -35.21 7.96
N THR A 76 -3.50 -35.58 8.06
CA THR A 76 -3.93 -36.96 8.20
C THR A 76 -3.92 -37.62 6.82
N THR A 77 -2.72 -37.83 6.31
CA THR A 77 -2.49 -38.80 5.24
C THR A 77 -2.71 -40.22 5.79
N SER A 78 -3.94 -40.71 5.58
CA SER A 78 -4.39 -42.13 5.56
C SER A 78 -4.72 -42.85 6.88
N ALA A 79 -6.02 -43.04 7.15
CA ALA A 79 -6.67 -44.37 7.17
C ALA A 79 -8.19 -44.31 7.46
N SER A 80 -8.98 -44.60 6.43
CA SER A 80 -10.20 -45.43 6.42
C SER A 80 -10.98 -45.63 7.73
N SER A 81 -12.22 -45.13 7.77
CA SER A 81 -13.33 -45.95 8.28
C SER A 81 -14.56 -45.84 7.37
N VAL A 82 -15.13 -47.01 7.12
CA VAL A 82 -16.14 -47.36 6.13
C VAL A 82 -17.52 -46.93 6.62
N GLY A 83 -18.28 -46.22 5.77
CA GLY A 83 -19.66 -45.80 5.99
C GLY A 83 -20.51 -45.84 4.72
N THR A 84 -20.95 -47.05 4.40
CA THR A 84 -21.92 -47.59 3.42
C THR A 84 -23.14 -46.70 3.00
N THR A 85 -23.27 -46.48 1.67
CA THR A 85 -24.48 -46.49 0.78
C THR A 85 -25.54 -45.39 0.93
N THR A 86 -25.88 -44.61 -0.11
CA THR A 86 -26.86 -44.99 -1.16
C THR A 86 -26.76 -44.05 -2.37
N ILE A 87 -26.67 -44.64 -3.56
CA ILE A 87 -26.65 -43.97 -4.87
C ILE A 87 -28.07 -44.01 -5.44
N GLU A 88 -28.61 -42.87 -5.86
CA GLU A 88 -29.78 -42.79 -6.75
C GLU A 88 -29.35 -42.12 -8.07
N PRO A 89 -29.66 -42.69 -9.25
CA PRO A 89 -29.19 -42.17 -10.54
C PRO A 89 -30.28 -41.33 -11.21
N THR A 90 -29.95 -40.19 -11.83
CA THR A 90 -30.82 -39.62 -12.88
C THR A 90 -30.04 -38.75 -13.89
N SER A 91 -29.96 -39.31 -15.10
CA SER A 91 -30.09 -38.71 -16.44
C SER A 91 -29.18 -37.57 -16.92
N THR A 92 -28.24 -37.98 -17.78
CA THR A 92 -28.08 -37.57 -19.18
C THR A 92 -28.95 -36.42 -19.71
N SER A 93 -28.30 -35.39 -20.24
CA SER A 93 -28.74 -34.69 -21.45
C SER A 93 -27.55 -34.10 -22.22
N GLU A 94 -27.66 -34.22 -23.53
CA GLU A 94 -26.70 -34.00 -24.62
C GLU A 94 -26.34 -32.54 -24.93
N PRO A 95 -25.35 -32.30 -25.83
CA PRO A 95 -24.79 -30.99 -26.12
C PRO A 95 -25.62 -30.20 -27.13
N THR A 96 -25.56 -28.86 -27.06
CA THR A 96 -26.08 -27.98 -28.12
C THR A 96 -24.98 -27.08 -28.67
N THR A 97 -24.49 -27.47 -29.83
CA THR A 97 -23.66 -26.68 -30.75
C THR A 97 -24.53 -25.64 -31.42
N THR A 98 -24.15 -24.36 -31.38
CA THR A 98 -24.77 -23.33 -32.24
C THR A 98 -23.70 -22.70 -33.12
N THR A 99 -23.81 -23.02 -34.42
CA THR A 99 -23.08 -22.42 -35.53
C THR A 99 -23.95 -21.30 -36.13
N GLY A 100 -23.38 -20.12 -36.36
CA GLY A 100 -24.00 -19.03 -37.09
C GLY A 100 -22.97 -18.24 -37.90
N PRO A 101 -23.20 -17.95 -39.21
CA PRO A 101 -22.19 -17.44 -40.14
C PRO A 101 -22.26 -15.92 -40.35
N GLY A 102 -21.19 -15.32 -40.86
CA GLY A 102 -21.27 -13.95 -41.39
C GLY A 102 -19.92 -13.28 -41.66
N THR A 103 -19.35 -13.57 -42.82
CA THR A 103 -18.34 -12.79 -43.55
C THR A 103 -18.61 -11.28 -43.57
N ASP A 104 -17.58 -10.45 -43.40
CA ASP A 104 -17.24 -9.52 -44.47
C ASP A 104 -15.77 -9.06 -44.44
N ALA A 105 -15.24 -8.90 -45.65
CA ALA A 105 -13.85 -8.59 -45.95
C ALA A 105 -13.61 -7.08 -45.91
N THR A 106 -12.46 -6.63 -45.40
CA THR A 106 -11.82 -5.40 -45.90
C THR A 106 -10.31 -5.52 -45.80
N THR A 107 -9.71 -5.28 -46.97
CA THR A 107 -8.31 -5.44 -47.36
C THR A 107 -7.56 -4.12 -47.11
N LEU A 108 -6.38 -4.19 -46.47
CA LEU A 108 -5.08 -3.46 -46.68
C LEU A 108 -5.07 -1.95 -47.06
N PRO A 109 -4.05 -1.14 -46.64
CA PRO A 109 -2.64 -1.54 -46.78
C PRO A 109 -1.64 -1.15 -45.69
N GLU A 110 -0.52 -1.85 -45.84
CA GLU A 110 0.79 -1.73 -45.22
C GLU A 110 1.30 -0.28 -45.15
N THR A 111 1.97 0.05 -44.04
CA THR A 111 2.97 1.12 -44.03
C THR A 111 4.18 0.66 -43.22
N SER A 112 5.30 0.60 -43.92
CA SER A 112 6.60 0.14 -43.48
C SER A 112 7.34 1.15 -42.61
N SER A 113 8.32 0.62 -41.87
CA SER A 113 9.58 1.26 -41.44
C SER A 113 9.44 2.23 -40.25
N THR A 114 10.29 2.23 -39.23
CA THR A 114 11.74 2.01 -39.23
C THR A 114 12.21 1.65 -37.81
N THR A 115 12.94 0.55 -37.68
CA THR A 115 13.72 0.18 -36.50
C THR A 115 14.93 1.10 -36.40
N THR A 116 15.09 1.82 -35.29
CA THR A 116 16.36 2.45 -34.92
C THR A 116 16.78 1.93 -33.55
N THR A 117 17.65 0.92 -33.59
CA THR A 117 18.41 0.45 -32.43
C THR A 117 19.48 1.49 -32.14
N THR A 118 19.43 2.11 -30.96
CA THR A 118 20.54 2.91 -30.45
C THR A 118 21.01 2.25 -29.16
N GLU A 119 22.07 1.45 -29.29
CA GLU A 119 22.92 1.07 -28.17
C GLU A 119 23.53 2.34 -27.59
N SER A 120 23.15 2.68 -26.37
CA SER A 120 23.89 3.64 -25.54
C SER A 120 24.49 2.90 -24.36
N THR A 121 25.75 2.52 -24.54
CA THR A 121 26.66 2.08 -23.50
C THR A 121 27.02 3.30 -22.65
N ALA A 122 26.33 3.50 -21.52
CA ALA A 122 26.71 4.51 -20.54
C ALA A 122 27.35 3.82 -19.32
N SER A 123 28.60 4.18 -19.09
CA SER A 123 29.52 3.69 -18.07
C SER A 123 29.05 4.08 -16.67
N THR A 124 28.84 3.09 -15.80
CA THR A 124 28.61 3.29 -14.36
C THR A 124 29.92 3.73 -13.71
N THR A 125 30.04 5.01 -13.36
CA THR A 125 31.09 5.50 -12.46
C THR A 125 30.47 5.59 -11.07
N ALA A 126 30.93 4.74 -10.16
CA ALA A 126 30.57 4.81 -8.75
C ALA A 126 31.19 6.08 -8.14
N GLU A 127 30.39 7.12 -7.94
CA GLU A 127 30.79 8.25 -7.11
C GLU A 127 30.61 7.87 -5.64
N THR A 128 31.74 7.86 -4.94
CA THR A 128 31.82 7.73 -3.50
C THR A 128 31.39 9.07 -2.91
N SER A 129 30.19 9.12 -2.32
CA SER A 129 29.74 10.32 -1.59
C SER A 129 30.49 10.42 -0.26
N GLU A 130 31.27 11.49 -0.13
CA GLU A 130 31.86 11.93 1.13
C GLU A 130 30.77 12.56 2.00
N THR A 131 30.49 11.93 3.14
CA THR A 131 29.57 12.44 4.17
C THR A 131 30.21 13.59 4.95
N GLY A 132 29.66 14.79 4.77
CA GLY A 132 29.98 15.99 5.54
C GLY A 132 29.05 16.17 6.75
N GLU A 133 29.69 16.49 7.87
CA GLU A 133 29.23 16.92 9.21
C GLU A 133 27.79 17.45 9.43
N THR A 134 27.12 16.78 10.37
CA THR A 134 26.32 17.25 11.53
C THR A 134 25.39 18.46 11.42
N THR A 135 24.09 18.21 11.66
CA THR A 135 23.25 19.07 12.53
C THR A 135 22.25 18.25 13.39
N THR A 136 22.30 18.54 14.70
CA THR A 136 21.27 18.48 15.76
C THR A 136 20.07 17.52 15.61
N GLY A 137 20.16 16.34 16.22
CA GLY A 137 19.04 15.66 16.90
C GLY A 137 17.94 15.01 16.04
N GLY A 138 18.03 15.07 14.72
CA GLY A 138 17.24 14.22 13.83
C GLY A 138 17.81 12.80 13.79
N VAL A 139 16.95 11.79 13.57
CA VAL A 139 17.41 10.43 13.30
C VAL A 139 18.30 10.49 12.06
N GLU A 140 19.61 10.35 12.24
CA GLU A 140 20.51 10.19 11.10
C GLU A 140 20.11 8.89 10.42
N CYS A 141 19.51 9.01 9.25
CA CYS A 141 19.26 7.90 8.35
C CYS A 141 20.59 7.40 7.85
N MET A 142 21.18 6.49 8.63
CA MET A 142 22.45 5.86 8.35
C MET A 142 22.30 4.88 7.18
N GLY A 143 22.10 5.43 5.98
CA GLY A 143 22.14 4.72 4.71
C GLY A 143 21.09 3.63 4.51
N GLU A 144 21.09 3.09 3.30
CA GLU A 144 20.35 1.88 2.94
C GLU A 144 20.74 0.73 3.89
N GLN A 145 19.76 0.16 4.59
CA GLN A 145 19.99 -1.06 5.36
C GLN A 145 20.06 -2.26 4.41
N PRO A 146 21.16 -3.03 4.43
CA PRO A 146 21.24 -4.23 3.62
C PRO A 146 20.18 -5.24 4.08
N PRO A 147 19.57 -6.00 3.16
CA PRO A 147 18.62 -7.03 3.54
C PRO A 147 19.27 -8.08 4.45
N PRO A 148 18.52 -8.71 5.38
CA PRO A 148 19.03 -9.77 6.23
C PRO A 148 19.66 -10.91 5.42
N GLU A 149 20.68 -11.59 5.93
CA GLU A 149 21.37 -12.66 5.17
C GLU A 149 20.46 -13.82 4.73
N ARG A 150 19.33 -14.01 5.41
CA ARG A 150 18.36 -15.07 5.13
C ARG A 150 16.99 -14.46 4.96
N CYS A 151 16.18 -15.09 4.12
CA CYS A 151 14.83 -14.68 3.85
C CYS A 151 13.93 -15.90 3.66
N GLN A 152 12.63 -15.71 3.85
CA GLN A 152 11.63 -16.73 3.53
C GLN A 152 11.01 -16.43 2.17
N ASN A 153 10.82 -17.45 1.34
CA ASN A 153 10.28 -17.26 -0.01
C ASN A 153 8.95 -16.48 0.00
N GLY A 154 8.87 -15.40 -0.78
CA GLY A 154 7.72 -14.48 -0.81
C GLY A 154 7.79 -13.32 0.18
N GLN A 155 8.78 -13.27 1.07
CA GLN A 155 9.00 -12.13 1.96
C GLN A 155 9.48 -10.90 1.17
N PHE A 156 9.11 -9.71 1.63
CA PHE A 156 9.60 -8.43 1.09
C PHE A 156 10.53 -7.75 2.09
N TRP A 157 11.47 -6.96 1.58
CA TRP A 157 12.35 -6.10 2.37
C TRP A 157 12.48 -4.74 1.70
N CYS A 158 12.54 -3.69 2.52
CA CYS A 158 12.82 -2.33 2.05
C CYS A 158 14.13 -1.83 2.67
N THR A 159 14.96 -1.14 1.89
CA THR A 159 16.23 -0.60 2.41
C THR A 159 16.07 0.57 3.36
N MET A 160 14.91 1.22 3.38
CA MET A 160 14.64 2.36 4.26
C MET A 160 13.66 1.98 5.35
N THR A 161 13.97 2.38 6.59
CA THR A 161 13.04 2.29 7.72
C THR A 161 11.98 3.39 7.65
N GLU A 162 10.86 3.22 8.33
CA GLU A 162 9.81 4.24 8.47
C GLU A 162 10.36 5.61 8.92
N ALA A 163 11.32 5.61 9.85
CA ALA A 163 11.95 6.84 10.35
C ALA A 163 12.72 7.64 9.29
N CYS A 164 13.07 7.01 8.17
CA CYS A 164 13.86 7.60 7.09
C CYS A 164 13.07 8.03 5.86
N GLY A 165 11.80 7.61 5.80
CA GLY A 165 10.98 7.87 4.64
C GLY A 165 11.41 7.06 3.40
N PRO A 166 10.66 7.20 2.30
CA PRO A 166 10.79 6.33 1.13
C PRO A 166 11.85 6.78 0.12
N GLU A 167 12.44 7.97 0.28
CA GLU A 167 13.34 8.56 -0.72
C GLU A 167 14.57 7.67 -0.98
N GLY A 168 14.77 7.28 -2.24
CA GLY A 168 15.90 6.43 -2.65
C GLY A 168 15.83 4.97 -2.18
N SER A 169 14.71 4.55 -1.59
CA SER A 169 14.52 3.18 -1.12
C SER A 169 14.50 2.15 -2.26
N GLN A 170 14.92 0.93 -1.95
CA GLN A 170 14.92 -0.22 -2.84
C GLN A 170 14.11 -1.35 -2.22
N VAL A 171 13.30 -2.02 -3.05
CA VAL A 171 12.49 -3.15 -2.63
C VAL A 171 13.14 -4.45 -3.08
N TYR A 172 13.24 -5.40 -2.18
CA TYR A 172 13.67 -6.75 -2.47
C TYR A 172 12.52 -7.73 -2.22
N ARG A 173 12.40 -8.75 -3.07
CA ARG A 173 11.57 -9.93 -2.82
C ARG A 173 12.47 -11.14 -2.61
N CYS A 174 12.15 -11.98 -1.64
CA CYS A 174 12.86 -13.23 -1.43
C CYS A 174 12.35 -14.30 -2.40
N ASP A 175 13.21 -14.75 -3.31
CA ASP A 175 12.94 -15.83 -4.24
C ASP A 175 13.94 -16.97 -3.97
N GLY A 176 13.47 -18.07 -3.39
CA GLY A 176 14.30 -19.25 -3.09
C GLY A 176 15.50 -18.96 -2.18
N ASP A 177 15.25 -18.37 -1.01
CA ASP A 177 16.24 -17.97 0.01
C ASP A 177 17.24 -16.90 -0.45
N THR A 178 17.01 -16.26 -1.60
CA THR A 178 17.85 -15.18 -2.12
C THR A 178 17.02 -13.91 -2.30
N TRP A 179 17.54 -12.79 -1.82
CA TRP A 179 16.95 -11.49 -2.08
C TRP A 179 17.19 -11.07 -3.53
N VAL A 180 16.10 -10.79 -4.24
CA VAL A 180 16.10 -10.30 -5.61
C VAL A 180 15.58 -8.86 -5.59
N LEU A 181 16.34 -7.94 -6.17
CA LEU A 181 15.94 -6.54 -6.30
C LEU A 181 14.76 -6.44 -7.27
N GLU A 182 13.69 -5.77 -6.84
CA GLU A 182 12.45 -5.61 -7.59
C GLU A 182 12.16 -4.12 -7.85
N PRO A 183 12.83 -3.51 -8.86
CA PRO A 183 12.83 -2.05 -9.03
C PRO A 183 11.46 -1.49 -9.46
N ASN A 184 10.57 -2.32 -10.00
CA ASN A 184 9.26 -1.88 -10.47
C ASN A 184 8.13 -2.19 -9.49
N LEU A 185 8.37 -3.00 -8.44
CA LEU A 185 7.29 -3.50 -7.59
C LEU A 185 6.51 -2.39 -6.89
N ALA A 186 7.20 -1.40 -6.31
CA ALA A 186 6.54 -0.27 -5.67
C ALA A 186 5.70 0.53 -6.68
N LYS A 187 6.25 0.78 -7.87
CA LYS A 187 5.54 1.48 -8.95
C LYS A 187 4.31 0.71 -9.41
N ASP A 188 4.47 -0.58 -9.68
CA ASP A 188 3.39 -1.44 -10.18
C ASP A 188 2.27 -1.57 -9.14
N SER A 189 2.61 -1.66 -7.85
CA SER A 189 1.64 -1.65 -6.75
C SER A 189 0.89 -0.31 -6.68
N CYS A 190 1.61 0.82 -6.66
CA CYS A 190 1.00 2.15 -6.61
C CYS A 190 0.12 2.43 -7.83
N SER A 191 0.57 2.05 -9.03
CA SER A 191 -0.21 2.21 -10.25
C SER A 191 -1.45 1.30 -10.29
N PHE A 192 -1.38 0.12 -9.67
CA PHE A 192 -2.56 -0.74 -9.49
C PHE A 192 -3.63 -0.07 -8.61
N ASP A 193 -3.21 0.66 -7.58
CA ASP A 193 -4.09 1.46 -6.71
C ASP A 193 -4.51 2.82 -7.32
N GLY A 194 -4.03 3.11 -8.55
CA GLY A 194 -4.38 4.28 -9.33
C GLY A 194 -3.61 5.54 -8.98
N TYR A 195 -2.44 5.41 -8.34
CA TYR A 195 -1.46 6.48 -8.18
C TYR A 195 -0.55 6.57 -9.41
N ASP A 196 -0.04 7.76 -9.68
CA ASP A 196 0.78 8.01 -10.86
C ASP A 196 2.21 7.48 -10.69
N PHE A 197 2.73 7.47 -9.46
CA PHE A 197 4.06 6.99 -9.16
C PHE A 197 4.21 6.48 -7.71
N ALA A 198 5.39 5.91 -7.42
CA ALA A 198 5.82 5.56 -6.07
C ALA A 198 6.98 6.45 -5.66
N TYR A 199 6.95 6.98 -4.43
CA TYR A 199 8.14 7.57 -3.82
C TYR A 199 9.16 6.50 -3.45
N GLY A 200 8.67 5.31 -3.08
CA GLY A 200 9.47 4.17 -2.69
C GLY A 200 8.73 3.26 -1.71
N CYS A 201 9.49 2.62 -0.83
CA CYS A 201 9.00 1.79 0.25
C CYS A 201 9.53 2.27 1.61
N VAL A 202 8.89 1.84 2.68
CA VAL A 202 9.43 1.88 4.04
C VAL A 202 9.22 0.55 4.75
N ASP A 203 10.17 0.14 5.59
CA ASP A 203 10.03 -0.98 6.50
C ASP A 203 9.61 -0.47 7.89
N THR A 204 8.42 -0.87 8.33
CA THR A 204 7.85 -0.55 9.65
C THR A 204 8.32 -1.51 10.75
N GLY A 205 9.16 -2.49 10.41
CA GLY A 205 9.56 -3.62 11.25
C GLY A 205 8.51 -4.73 11.34
N LYS A 206 7.32 -4.51 10.76
CA LYS A 206 6.24 -5.51 10.66
C LYS A 206 5.94 -5.84 9.20
N THR A 207 5.78 -4.81 8.38
CA THR A 207 5.46 -4.92 6.96
C THR A 207 6.21 -3.87 6.16
N VAL A 208 6.45 -4.19 4.88
CA VAL A 208 6.90 -3.21 3.90
C VAL A 208 5.67 -2.45 3.39
N GLU A 209 5.69 -1.13 3.50
CA GLU A 209 4.65 -0.24 2.99
C GLU A 209 5.19 0.51 1.76
N PHE A 210 4.37 0.63 0.72
CA PHE A 210 4.69 1.44 -0.46
C PHE A 210 4.07 2.82 -0.30
N ILE A 211 4.91 3.86 -0.42
CA ILE A 211 4.45 5.24 -0.33
C ILE A 211 4.22 5.71 -1.77
N CYS A 212 2.95 5.92 -2.11
CA CYS A 212 2.49 6.30 -3.44
C CYS A 212 2.22 7.80 -3.54
N GLY A 213 2.34 8.36 -4.75
CA GLY A 213 2.07 9.77 -5.02
C GLY A 213 1.27 9.98 -6.31
N ASP A 214 0.47 11.04 -6.34
CA ASP A 214 -0.22 11.54 -7.53
C ASP A 214 0.58 12.69 -8.15
N GLY A 215 0.50 12.84 -9.47
CA GLY A 215 1.19 13.88 -10.23
C GLY A 215 2.37 13.39 -11.08
N PRO A 216 3.25 14.31 -11.52
CA PRO A 216 4.25 14.00 -12.55
C PRO A 216 5.42 13.12 -12.07
N GLY A 217 5.68 13.07 -10.75
CA GLY A 217 6.76 12.28 -10.17
C GLY A 217 8.17 12.68 -10.64
N THR A 218 8.30 13.85 -11.28
CA THR A 218 9.57 14.38 -11.78
C THR A 218 10.50 14.72 -10.62
N PRO A 219 11.83 14.49 -10.74
CA PRO A 219 12.77 14.86 -9.68
C PRO A 219 12.70 16.35 -9.31
N CYS A 220 12.80 16.67 -8.02
CA CYS A 220 12.84 18.02 -7.48
C CYS A 220 13.66 18.06 -6.17
N GLU A 221 13.93 19.26 -5.65
CA GLU A 221 14.59 19.43 -4.35
C GLU A 221 13.57 19.73 -3.26
N ASN A 222 13.71 19.16 -2.07
CA ASN A 222 12.79 19.41 -0.94
C ASN A 222 12.75 20.90 -0.50
N SER A 223 13.71 21.71 -0.96
CA SER A 223 13.72 23.17 -0.78
C SER A 223 12.94 23.95 -1.84
N ASP A 224 12.48 23.30 -2.90
CA ASP A 224 11.67 23.94 -3.94
C ASP A 224 10.33 24.39 -3.32
N PRO A 225 9.93 25.66 -3.50
CA PRO A 225 8.67 26.13 -2.96
C PRO A 225 7.50 25.43 -3.65
N ALA A 226 6.44 25.16 -2.88
CA ALA A 226 5.19 24.71 -3.47
C ALA A 226 4.63 25.79 -4.41
N THR A 227 3.96 25.37 -5.48
CA THR A 227 3.42 26.25 -6.51
C THR A 227 2.04 25.78 -6.96
N CYS A 228 1.12 26.72 -7.15
CA CYS A 228 -0.16 26.41 -7.78
C CYS A 228 0.03 26.23 -9.29
N GLU A 229 -0.34 25.06 -9.80
CA GLU A 229 -0.42 24.83 -11.26
C GLU A 229 -1.66 25.53 -11.83
N ASP A 230 -2.76 25.43 -11.10
CA ASP A 230 -4.03 26.09 -11.34
C ASP A 230 -4.74 26.34 -10.00
N ASP A 231 -5.99 26.83 -10.04
CA ASP A 231 -6.77 27.15 -8.83
C ASP A 231 -7.15 25.89 -8.01
N THR A 232 -6.93 24.68 -8.52
CA THR A 232 -7.28 23.40 -7.87
C THR A 232 -6.05 22.62 -7.45
N ASN A 233 -4.99 22.64 -8.25
CA ASN A 233 -3.84 21.76 -8.11
C ASN A 233 -2.61 22.47 -7.52
N LEU A 234 -2.14 21.96 -6.38
CA LEU A 234 -0.90 22.36 -5.73
C LEU A 234 0.23 21.37 -6.07
N ASN A 235 1.31 21.87 -6.66
CA ASN A 235 2.53 21.10 -6.88
C ASN A 235 3.52 21.35 -5.74
N THR A 236 4.01 20.27 -5.11
CA THR A 236 5.01 20.34 -4.04
C THR A 236 6.04 19.22 -4.17
N CYS A 237 7.27 19.49 -3.72
CA CYS A 237 8.33 18.50 -3.71
C CYS A 237 8.27 17.67 -2.43
N ILE A 238 8.09 16.36 -2.57
CA ILE A 238 8.02 15.43 -1.46
C ILE A 238 8.96 14.26 -1.79
N TYR A 239 9.88 13.95 -0.87
CA TYR A 239 10.84 12.84 -1.03
C TYR A 239 11.57 12.88 -2.39
N GLY A 240 11.99 14.08 -2.81
CA GLY A 240 12.71 14.30 -4.07
C GLY A 240 11.86 14.14 -5.34
N LYS A 241 10.52 14.07 -5.24
CA LYS A 241 9.60 13.94 -6.37
C LYS A 241 8.49 14.99 -6.34
N LEU A 242 8.19 15.56 -7.50
CA LEU A 242 7.15 16.56 -7.68
C LEU A 242 5.79 15.87 -7.64
N SER A 243 4.99 16.28 -6.68
CA SER A 243 3.71 15.68 -6.31
C SER A 243 2.62 16.70 -6.52
N GLN A 244 1.47 16.27 -7.01
CA GLN A 244 0.32 17.12 -7.27
C GLN A 244 -0.80 16.77 -6.30
N PHE A 245 -1.36 17.78 -5.64
CA PHE A 245 -2.47 17.66 -4.72
C PHE A 245 -3.67 18.44 -5.24
N ASP A 246 -4.81 17.76 -5.36
CA ASP A 246 -6.09 18.42 -5.59
C ASP A 246 -6.56 19.04 -4.26
N CYS A 247 -6.50 20.37 -4.16
CA CYS A 247 -6.87 21.09 -2.96
C CYS A 247 -8.35 20.93 -2.60
N PHE A 248 -9.23 20.70 -3.57
CA PHE A 248 -10.63 20.43 -3.29
C PHE A 248 -10.77 19.08 -2.57
N VAL A 249 -10.13 18.02 -3.08
CA VAL A 249 -10.13 16.69 -2.43
C VAL A 249 -9.44 16.75 -1.07
N GLN A 250 -8.30 17.43 -0.98
CA GLN A 250 -7.57 17.58 0.27
C GLN A 250 -8.42 18.24 1.36
N CYS A 251 -9.16 19.31 1.03
CA CYS A 251 -9.99 20.02 2.01
C CYS A 251 -11.31 19.30 2.33
N THR A 252 -11.91 18.60 1.37
CA THR A 252 -13.28 18.03 1.50
C THR A 252 -13.30 16.56 1.91
N GLU A 253 -12.23 15.80 1.64
CA GLU A 253 -12.15 14.37 1.94
C GLU A 253 -11.08 14.03 3.00
N VAL A 254 -9.95 14.74 3.01
CA VAL A 254 -8.83 14.48 3.95
C VAL A 254 -8.92 15.38 5.18
N GLY A 255 -9.16 16.67 4.95
CA GLY A 255 -9.22 17.70 5.98
C GLY A 255 -7.87 18.27 6.40
N ASP A 256 -7.90 19.14 7.40
CA ASP A 256 -6.71 19.71 8.03
C ASP A 256 -6.04 18.73 9.03
N ALA A 257 -5.02 19.20 9.74
CA ALA A 257 -4.32 18.41 10.76
C ALA A 257 -5.22 17.96 11.94
N MET A 258 -6.40 18.60 12.12
CA MET A 258 -7.42 18.20 13.09
C MET A 258 -8.53 17.34 12.47
N MET A 259 -8.35 16.91 11.21
CA MET A 259 -9.34 16.17 10.41
C MET A 259 -10.64 16.97 10.20
N THR A 260 -10.56 18.30 10.22
CA THR A 260 -11.70 19.16 9.90
C THR A 260 -11.88 19.17 8.39
N LEU A 261 -13.06 18.75 7.92
CA LEU A 261 -13.45 18.82 6.52
C LEU A 261 -14.11 20.17 6.24
N TYR A 262 -13.91 20.66 5.01
CA TYR A 262 -14.44 21.93 4.53
C TYR A 262 -15.30 21.72 3.29
N ASP A 263 -16.18 22.68 3.01
CA ASP A 263 -17.04 22.62 1.82
C ASP A 263 -16.26 22.87 0.51
N HIS A 264 -15.14 23.58 0.60
CA HIS A 264 -14.33 23.95 -0.56
C HIS A 264 -12.83 23.98 -0.26
N GLY A 265 -12.03 23.80 -1.30
CA GLY A 265 -10.58 23.90 -1.26
C GLY A 265 -10.04 24.37 -2.60
N PHE A 266 -9.10 25.30 -2.56
CA PHE A 266 -8.46 25.86 -3.75
C PHE A 266 -6.98 26.13 -3.48
N CYS A 267 -6.18 26.13 -4.53
CA CYS A 267 -4.77 26.50 -4.44
C CYS A 267 -4.64 28.03 -4.44
N GLY A 268 -3.93 28.57 -3.45
CA GLY A 268 -3.67 30.01 -3.38
C GLY A 268 -2.44 30.34 -2.54
N ASP A 269 -2.08 31.61 -2.51
CA ASP A 269 -0.95 32.10 -1.72
C ASP A 269 -1.40 32.51 -0.32
N ASP A 270 -0.86 31.85 0.72
CA ASP A 270 -0.94 32.32 2.11
C ASP A 270 0.45 32.77 2.57
N MET A 271 0.53 34.01 3.07
CA MET A 271 1.77 34.64 3.53
C MET A 271 2.96 34.58 2.55
N GLY A 272 2.69 34.49 1.25
CA GLY A 272 3.73 34.42 0.20
C GLY A 272 4.21 33.00 -0.13
N THR A 273 3.52 31.97 0.36
CA THR A 273 3.72 30.56 0.00
C THR A 273 2.44 29.98 -0.57
N SER A 274 2.53 29.26 -1.68
CA SER A 274 1.36 28.57 -2.25
C SER A 274 0.99 27.35 -1.39
N ALA A 275 -0.29 27.22 -1.08
CA ALA A 275 -0.85 26.15 -0.26
C ALA A 275 -2.30 25.86 -0.66
N CYS A 276 -2.84 24.74 -0.18
CA CYS A 276 -4.28 24.48 -0.26
C CYS A 276 -4.99 25.30 0.82
N LEU A 277 -5.88 26.20 0.39
CA LEU A 277 -6.70 27.04 1.24
C LEU A 277 -8.09 26.41 1.34
N CYS A 278 -8.43 25.94 2.54
CA CYS A 278 -9.72 25.33 2.84
C CYS A 278 -10.66 26.36 3.46
N CYS A 279 -11.92 26.38 3.04
CA CYS A 279 -12.92 27.32 3.54
C CYS A 279 -14.33 26.75 3.45
N ASP A 280 -15.21 27.24 4.33
CA ASP A 280 -16.62 26.89 4.32
C ASP A 280 -17.42 27.83 3.41
N MET A 281 -18.51 27.30 2.84
CA MET A 281 -19.34 28.08 1.94
C MET A 281 -19.94 29.31 2.65
N GLY A 282 -19.66 30.49 2.10
CA GLY A 282 -20.15 31.77 2.61
C GLY A 282 -19.15 32.54 3.49
N GLU A 283 -17.96 32.00 3.73
CA GLU A 283 -16.89 32.74 4.38
C GLU A 283 -16.27 33.80 3.44
N PRO A 284 -15.94 35.00 3.95
CA PRO A 284 -15.29 36.03 3.14
C PRO A 284 -13.95 35.55 2.57
N GLY A 285 -13.84 35.51 1.24
CA GLY A 285 -12.64 35.07 0.55
C GLY A 285 -12.70 33.63 0.03
N CYS A 286 -13.75 32.88 0.34
CA CYS A 286 -13.99 31.56 -0.25
C CYS A 286 -14.57 31.70 -1.67
N PRO A 287 -14.00 31.04 -2.70
CA PRO A 287 -14.58 30.98 -4.03
C PRO A 287 -16.01 30.42 -4.00
N VAL A 288 -16.86 30.90 -4.92
CA VAL A 288 -18.28 30.48 -5.07
C VAL A 288 -18.49 29.58 -6.27
#